data_AF-A0A2E4XW70-F1
#
_entry.id   AF-A0A2E4XW70-F1
#
_cell.length_a   1.000
_cell.length_b   1.000
_cell.length_c   1.000
_cell.angle_alpha   90.00
_cell.angle_beta   90.00
_cell.angle_gamma   90.00
#
_symmetry.space_group_name_H-M   'P 1'
#
loop_
_entity.id
_entity.type
_entity.pdbx_description
1 polymer ?
#
loop_
_entity_poly.entity_id
_entity_poly.type
_entity_poly.pdbx_seq_one_letter_code
_entity_poly.pdbx_strand_id
1 'polypeptide(L)'
;MNGWPPAMKAYVTFRKEVLSPLSRARLFAEMYEEAEIYLAATRDPDVRFTLMSEMSLFVYGTSDEGIGFRWLERLCDEFPDNPFAWTRMAGWYCLRRDPTPEQCRIALGHYETALARARTADKWVRSVLFSICRLHSRAEDWPKLDARMREIIDDLKNKREIDIPFLEDDWLRFLMPGTLDDALVTRYRSLVAADRARRRGLSEDDLSPATLDELEP
;
A
#
# COMPACT_ATOMS: atom_id res chain seq x y z
N MET A 1 -2.29 23.73 -9.91
CA MET A 1 -2.38 23.52 -8.44
C MET A 1 -3.35 24.52 -7.78
N ASN A 2 -4.61 24.64 -8.23
CA ASN A 2 -5.58 25.62 -7.71
C ASN A 2 -6.86 24.98 -7.12
N GLY A 3 -6.73 23.86 -6.39
CA GLY A 3 -7.91 23.13 -5.85
C GLY A 3 -7.77 22.52 -4.45
N TRP A 4 -6.63 22.67 -3.78
CA TRP A 4 -6.46 22.05 -2.46
C TRP A 4 -7.16 22.82 -1.33
N PRO A 5 -7.77 22.12 -0.35
CA PRO A 5 -8.27 22.73 0.87
C PRO A 5 -7.18 23.55 1.59
N PRO A 6 -7.55 24.61 2.33
CA PRO A 6 -6.58 25.43 3.06
C PRO A 6 -5.65 24.64 3.99
N ALA A 7 -6.18 23.62 4.68
CA ALA A 7 -5.39 22.77 5.57
C ALA A 7 -4.30 21.98 4.80
N MET A 8 -4.63 21.44 3.63
CA MET A 8 -3.66 20.73 2.79
C MET A 8 -2.62 21.68 2.19
N LYS A 9 -3.00 22.91 1.84
CA LYS A 9 -2.04 23.94 1.41
C LYS A 9 -1.06 24.27 2.54
N ALA A 10 -1.55 24.45 3.77
CA ALA A 10 -0.70 24.68 4.94
C ALA A 10 0.24 23.49 5.19
N TYR A 11 -0.26 22.26 5.06
CA TYR A 11 0.55 21.05 5.17
C TYR A 11 1.68 21.02 4.13
N VAL A 12 1.38 21.34 2.88
CA VAL A 12 2.37 21.35 1.80
C VAL A 12 3.45 22.40 2.05
N THR A 13 3.07 23.58 2.54
CA THR A 13 4.03 24.61 2.98
C THR A 13 4.90 24.08 4.10
N PHE A 14 4.32 23.54 5.17
CA PHE A 14 5.05 22.94 6.29
C PHE A 14 6.03 21.84 5.83
N ARG A 15 5.55 20.91 4.99
CA ARG A 15 6.37 19.84 4.42
C ARG A 15 7.55 20.38 3.62
N LYS A 16 7.33 21.42 2.80
CA LYS A 16 8.35 22.01 1.93
C LYS A 16 9.37 22.84 2.69
N GLU A 17 8.92 23.61 3.67
CA GLU A 17 9.73 24.62 4.37
C GLU A 17 10.36 24.08 5.65
N VAL A 18 9.79 23.03 6.26
CA VAL A 18 10.27 22.46 7.53
C VAL A 18 10.75 21.01 7.33
N LEU A 19 9.86 20.07 6.99
CA LEU A 19 10.22 18.64 6.94
C LEU A 19 11.29 18.33 5.88
N SER A 20 11.14 18.88 4.66
CA SER A 20 12.06 18.58 3.55
C SER A 20 13.49 19.10 3.78
N PRO A 21 13.72 20.32 4.32
CA PRO A 21 15.05 20.75 4.74
C PRO A 21 15.64 19.88 5.84
N LEU A 22 14.88 19.57 6.91
CA LEU A 22 15.36 18.75 8.03
C LEU A 22 15.74 17.33 7.58
N SER A 23 14.88 16.71 6.77
CA SER A 23 15.15 15.40 6.16
C SER A 23 16.43 15.41 5.31
N ARG A 24 16.62 16.43 4.46
CA ARG A 24 17.85 16.58 3.65
C ARG A 24 19.11 16.80 4.50
N ALA A 25 18.98 17.50 5.61
CA ALA A 25 20.06 17.72 6.57
C ALA A 25 20.28 16.52 7.52
N ARG A 26 19.43 15.48 7.45
CA ARG A 26 19.42 14.31 8.35
C ARG A 26 19.19 14.68 9.83
N LEU A 27 18.44 15.75 10.07
CA LEU A 27 18.04 16.26 11.38
C LEU A 27 16.71 15.62 11.80
N PHE A 28 16.74 14.32 12.09
CA PHE A 28 15.54 13.51 12.27
C PHE A 28 14.84 13.73 13.62
N ALA A 29 15.59 14.10 14.66
CA ALA A 29 15.01 14.43 15.96
C ALA A 29 14.18 15.72 15.87
N GLU A 30 14.74 16.75 15.25
CA GLU A 30 14.08 18.03 15.00
C GLU A 30 12.88 17.84 14.07
N MET A 31 13.01 17.02 13.04
CA MET A 31 11.90 16.69 12.15
C MET A 31 10.74 16.02 12.92
N TYR A 32 11.04 15.14 13.88
CA TYR A 32 10.04 14.52 14.74
C TYR A 32 9.35 15.56 15.64
N GLU A 33 10.11 16.43 16.29
CA GLU A 33 9.58 17.48 17.17
C GLU A 33 8.65 18.42 16.41
N GLU A 34 9.07 18.90 15.24
CA GLU A 34 8.26 19.76 14.37
C GLU A 34 6.99 19.05 13.88
N ALA A 35 7.08 17.76 13.55
CA ALA A 35 5.92 16.98 13.16
C ALA A 35 4.91 16.82 14.30
N GLU A 36 5.36 16.57 15.54
CA GLU A 36 4.47 16.49 16.71
C GLU A 36 3.81 17.85 17.01
N ILE A 37 4.56 18.95 16.92
CA ILE A 37 4.02 20.32 17.09
C ILE A 37 2.94 20.59 16.04
N TYR A 38 3.24 20.34 14.77
CA TYR A 38 2.28 20.54 13.69
C TYR A 38 1.06 19.64 13.87
N LEU A 39 1.27 18.37 14.22
CA LEU A 39 0.19 17.41 14.45
C LEU A 39 -0.72 17.83 15.61
N ALA A 40 -0.19 18.39 16.69
CA ALA A 40 -0.98 18.90 17.82
C ALA A 40 -1.86 20.10 17.41
N ALA A 41 -1.39 20.91 16.46
CA ALA A 41 -2.10 22.08 15.95
C ALA A 41 -3.15 21.75 14.87
N THR A 42 -2.97 20.68 14.10
CA THR A 42 -3.91 20.30 13.04
C THR A 42 -5.05 19.39 13.53
N ARG A 43 -6.27 19.71 13.10
CA ARG A 43 -7.48 18.89 13.36
C ARG A 43 -8.03 18.24 12.09
N ASP A 44 -7.47 18.56 10.93
CA ASP A 44 -7.93 18.04 9.65
C ASP A 44 -7.49 16.58 9.48
N PRO A 45 -8.41 15.61 9.33
CA PRO A 45 -8.08 14.19 9.33
C PRO A 45 -7.20 13.78 8.16
N ASP A 46 -7.36 14.38 6.97
CA ASP A 46 -6.56 14.05 5.79
C ASP A 46 -5.12 14.51 5.95
N VAL A 47 -4.92 15.72 6.50
CA VAL A 47 -3.60 16.24 6.84
C VAL A 47 -2.95 15.39 7.94
N ARG A 48 -3.70 15.02 8.98
CA ARG A 48 -3.21 14.18 10.08
C ARG A 48 -2.76 12.81 9.58
N PHE A 49 -3.59 12.16 8.76
CA PHE A 49 -3.26 10.90 8.10
C PHE A 49 -2.00 11.00 7.25
N THR A 50 -1.92 12.04 6.41
CA THR A 50 -0.79 12.25 5.50
C THR A 50 0.51 12.46 6.28
N LEU A 51 0.50 13.32 7.30
CA LEU A 51 1.66 13.57 8.14
C LEU A 51 2.12 12.30 8.87
N MET A 52 1.22 11.58 9.54
CA MET A 52 1.57 10.33 10.23
C MET A 52 2.14 9.28 9.29
N SER A 53 1.50 9.11 8.12
CA SER A 53 1.98 8.18 7.10
C SER A 53 3.37 8.59 6.57
N GLU A 54 3.66 9.87 6.40
CA GLU A 54 4.97 10.33 5.93
C GLU A 54 6.06 10.19 7.01
N MET A 55 5.74 10.51 8.26
CA MET A 55 6.66 10.34 9.39
C MET A 55 7.04 8.89 9.65
N SER A 56 6.09 7.96 9.49
CA SER A 56 6.39 6.51 9.58
C SER A 56 7.44 6.04 8.55
N LEU A 57 7.54 6.70 7.40
CA LEU A 57 8.50 6.35 6.34
C LEU A 57 9.88 6.97 6.58
N PHE A 58 9.93 8.25 6.95
CA PHE A 58 11.22 8.94 7.07
C PHE A 58 12.10 8.37 8.18
N VAL A 59 11.47 7.87 9.25
CA VAL A 59 12.18 7.37 10.42
C VAL A 59 12.73 5.95 10.21
N TYR A 60 12.21 5.20 9.24
CA TYR A 60 12.72 3.86 8.89
C TYR A 60 14.19 3.86 8.44
N GLY A 61 14.68 4.98 7.89
CA GLY A 61 16.07 5.14 7.50
C GLY A 61 17.03 5.59 8.61
N THR A 62 16.55 5.64 9.86
CA THR A 62 17.28 6.23 11.00
C THR A 62 17.60 5.18 12.06
N SER A 63 18.49 5.50 13.01
CA SER A 63 18.86 4.58 14.09
C SER A 63 17.76 4.34 15.13
N ASP A 64 16.61 5.04 15.04
CA ASP A 64 15.49 4.89 15.97
C ASP A 64 14.26 4.27 15.29
N GLU A 65 14.35 2.96 15.01
CA GLU A 65 13.24 2.16 14.49
C GLU A 65 11.99 2.25 15.39
N GLY A 66 12.18 2.48 16.71
CA GLY A 66 11.07 2.56 17.67
C GLY A 66 10.16 3.77 17.45
N ILE A 67 10.71 4.93 17.07
CA ILE A 67 9.91 6.12 16.73
C ILE A 67 9.02 5.83 15.51
N GLY A 68 9.58 5.26 14.44
CA GLY A 68 8.84 4.99 13.21
C GLY A 68 7.65 4.05 13.44
N PHE A 69 7.86 3.01 14.24
CA PHE A 69 6.81 2.08 14.62
C PHE A 69 5.68 2.76 15.42
N ARG A 70 6.01 3.63 16.39
CA ARG A 70 4.98 4.36 17.17
C ARG A 70 4.09 5.25 16.30
N TRP A 71 4.64 5.85 15.24
CA TRP A 71 3.84 6.60 14.27
C TRP A 71 2.86 5.70 13.50
N LEU A 72 3.24 4.46 13.20
CA LEU A 72 2.34 3.48 12.58
C LEU A 72 1.25 3.00 13.55
N GLU A 73 1.59 2.76 14.82
CA GLU A 73 0.61 2.40 15.85
C GLU A 73 -0.44 3.52 15.98
N ARG A 74 0.03 4.76 16.15
CA ARG A 74 -0.84 5.94 16.22
C ARG A 74 -1.70 6.12 14.96
N LEU A 75 -1.14 5.86 13.78
CA LEU A 75 -1.89 5.91 12.51
C LEU A 75 -3.02 4.87 12.49
N CYS A 76 -2.77 3.65 12.97
CA CYS A 76 -3.80 2.60 13.03
C CYS A 76 -4.86 2.89 14.10
N ASP A 77 -4.45 3.45 15.24
CA ASP A 77 -5.37 3.81 16.33
C ASP A 77 -6.29 4.99 15.93
N GLU A 78 -5.74 5.98 15.23
CA GLU A 78 -6.52 7.16 14.83
C GLU A 78 -7.37 6.90 13.57
N PHE A 79 -6.93 6.00 12.69
CA PHE A 79 -7.63 5.66 11.45
C PHE A 79 -7.90 4.14 11.33
N PRO A 80 -8.63 3.53 12.27
CA PRO A 80 -8.79 2.07 12.34
C PRO A 80 -9.58 1.48 11.17
N ASP A 81 -10.39 2.30 10.50
CA ASP A 81 -11.16 1.88 9.32
C ASP A 81 -10.47 2.20 8.00
N ASN A 82 -9.31 2.88 8.02
CA ASN A 82 -8.57 3.18 6.80
C ASN A 82 -7.67 1.97 6.43
N PRO A 83 -7.94 1.24 5.33
CA PRO A 83 -7.15 0.08 4.94
C PRO A 83 -5.67 0.42 4.67
N PHE A 84 -5.36 1.65 4.24
CA PHE A 84 -3.99 2.05 3.95
C PHE A 84 -3.15 2.17 5.24
N ALA A 85 -3.74 2.54 6.38
CA ALA A 85 -3.06 2.53 7.68
C ALA A 85 -2.54 1.12 8.02
N TRP A 86 -3.39 0.12 7.86
CA TRP A 86 -3.05 -1.28 8.11
C TRP A 86 -2.05 -1.85 7.11
N THR A 87 -2.15 -1.46 5.83
CA THR A 87 -1.14 -1.78 4.81
C THR A 87 0.24 -1.23 5.18
N ARG A 88 0.31 0.00 5.73
CA ARG A 88 1.57 0.59 6.22
C ARG A 88 2.15 -0.19 7.39
N MET A 89 1.31 -0.54 8.36
CA MET A 89 1.72 -1.36 9.51
C MET A 89 2.23 -2.73 9.06
N ALA A 90 1.52 -3.41 8.16
CA ALA A 90 1.95 -4.67 7.58
C ALA A 90 3.30 -4.53 6.86
N GLY A 91 3.44 -3.45 6.08
CA GLY A 91 4.66 -3.09 5.38
C GLY A 91 5.87 -3.06 6.31
N TRP A 92 5.76 -2.44 7.49
CA TRP A 92 6.85 -2.34 8.49
C TRP A 92 7.52 -3.67 8.80
N TYR A 93 6.72 -4.70 9.04
CA TYR A 93 7.21 -6.05 9.34
C TYR A 93 7.86 -6.73 8.12
N CYS A 94 7.60 -6.25 6.90
CA CYS A 94 8.16 -6.75 5.65
C CYS A 94 9.23 -5.85 5.03
N LEU A 95 9.56 -4.68 5.61
CA LEU A 95 10.53 -3.74 5.04
C LEU A 95 11.97 -4.27 5.09
N ARG A 96 12.27 -5.22 5.98
CA ARG A 96 13.60 -5.85 6.06
C ARG A 96 13.82 -6.75 4.84
N ARG A 97 15.06 -6.79 4.34
CA ARG A 97 15.43 -7.61 3.19
C ARG A 97 15.00 -9.06 3.39
N ASP A 98 15.09 -9.58 4.62
CA ASP A 98 14.73 -10.94 5.05
C ASP A 98 13.92 -10.93 6.37
N PRO A 99 12.59 -10.71 6.33
CA PRO A 99 11.73 -10.82 7.48
C PRO A 99 11.65 -12.28 7.94
N THR A 100 11.61 -12.47 9.24
CA THR A 100 11.46 -13.80 9.84
C THR A 100 10.06 -14.38 9.56
N PRO A 101 9.86 -15.71 9.66
CA PRO A 101 8.53 -16.31 9.54
C PRO A 101 7.48 -15.67 10.46
N GLU A 102 7.89 -15.28 11.67
CA GLU A 102 7.03 -14.60 12.63
C GLU A 102 6.65 -13.19 12.17
N GLN A 103 7.60 -12.42 11.62
CA GLN A 103 7.31 -11.11 11.04
C GLN A 103 6.36 -11.22 9.84
N CYS A 104 6.55 -12.22 8.96
CA CYS A 104 5.61 -12.51 7.87
C CYS A 104 4.22 -12.83 8.40
N ARG A 105 4.11 -13.62 9.48
CA ARG A 105 2.82 -13.96 10.10
C ARG A 105 2.10 -12.72 10.66
N ILE A 106 2.83 -11.84 11.34
CA ILE A 106 2.28 -10.58 11.87
C ILE A 106 1.85 -9.65 10.72
N ALA A 107 2.70 -9.48 9.70
CA ALA A 107 2.40 -8.68 8.52
C ALA A 107 1.13 -9.18 7.81
N LEU A 108 0.98 -10.50 7.63
CA LEU A 108 -0.24 -11.09 7.05
C LEU A 108 -1.47 -10.72 7.89
N GLY A 109 -1.41 -10.79 9.22
CA GLY A 109 -2.53 -10.37 10.08
C GLY A 109 -2.97 -8.93 9.85
N HIS A 110 -2.02 -8.01 9.68
CA HIS A 110 -2.31 -6.61 9.35
C HIS A 110 -2.84 -6.45 7.92
N TYR A 111 -2.31 -7.18 6.93
CA TYR A 111 -2.86 -7.17 5.57
C TYR A 111 -4.27 -7.74 5.48
N GLU A 112 -4.61 -8.80 6.24
CA GLU A 112 -5.98 -9.31 6.31
C GLU A 112 -6.93 -8.27 6.92
N THR A 113 -6.47 -7.54 7.94
CA THR A 113 -7.22 -6.42 8.51
C THR A 113 -7.42 -5.34 7.44
N ALA A 114 -6.36 -4.95 6.73
CA ALA A 114 -6.43 -4.00 5.63
C ALA A 114 -7.42 -4.44 4.55
N LEU A 115 -7.40 -5.73 4.17
CA LEU A 115 -8.28 -6.28 3.13
C LEU A 115 -9.75 -6.24 3.56
N ALA A 116 -10.05 -6.57 4.82
CA ALA A 116 -11.40 -6.47 5.36
C ALA A 116 -11.93 -5.03 5.32
N ARG A 117 -11.09 -4.06 5.71
CA ARG A 117 -11.44 -2.62 5.63
C ARG A 117 -11.57 -2.15 4.19
N ALA A 118 -10.66 -2.56 3.31
CA ALA A 118 -10.65 -2.24 1.88
C ALA A 118 -11.95 -2.68 1.20
N ARG A 119 -12.41 -3.90 1.47
CA ARG A 119 -13.68 -4.42 0.94
C ARG A 119 -14.88 -3.64 1.47
N THR A 120 -14.87 -3.30 2.75
CA THR A 120 -15.96 -2.52 3.38
C THR A 120 -16.06 -1.11 2.80
N ALA A 121 -14.91 -0.49 2.54
CA ALA A 121 -14.83 0.86 1.99
C ALA A 121 -14.93 0.91 0.46
N ASP A 122 -14.92 -0.24 -0.22
CA ASP A 122 -14.79 -0.38 -1.69
C ASP A 122 -13.52 0.27 -2.27
N LYS A 123 -12.40 0.20 -1.52
CA LYS A 123 -11.17 0.93 -1.83
C LYS A 123 -9.91 0.07 -1.67
N TRP A 124 -9.04 0.09 -2.68
CA TRP A 124 -7.70 -0.50 -2.69
C TRP A 124 -7.64 -2.01 -2.45
N VAL A 125 -8.72 -2.75 -2.75
CA VAL A 125 -8.81 -4.20 -2.52
C VAL A 125 -7.69 -4.94 -3.24
N ARG A 126 -7.47 -4.66 -4.53
CA ARG A 126 -6.44 -5.33 -5.33
C ARG A 126 -5.05 -4.95 -4.88
N SER A 127 -4.83 -3.66 -4.56
CA SER A 127 -3.56 -3.22 -4.00
C SER A 127 -3.16 -4.01 -2.73
N VAL A 128 -4.11 -4.27 -1.83
CA VAL A 128 -3.87 -5.09 -0.65
C VAL A 128 -3.62 -6.55 -1.03
N LEU A 129 -4.42 -7.12 -1.94
CA LEU A 129 -4.24 -8.49 -2.42
C LEU A 129 -2.86 -8.73 -3.04
N PHE A 130 -2.34 -7.77 -3.80
CA PHE A 130 -0.99 -7.86 -4.37
C PHE A 130 0.08 -7.95 -3.29
N SER A 131 -0.04 -7.17 -2.22
CA SER A 131 0.86 -7.23 -1.08
C SER A 131 0.79 -8.58 -0.35
N ILE A 132 -0.41 -9.14 -0.20
CA ILE A 132 -0.61 -10.49 0.36
C ILE A 132 0.03 -11.55 -0.54
N CYS A 133 -0.16 -11.47 -1.86
CA CYS A 133 0.45 -12.39 -2.83
C CYS A 133 1.98 -12.38 -2.75
N ARG A 134 2.60 -11.20 -2.68
CA ARG A 134 4.06 -11.08 -2.47
C ARG A 134 4.50 -11.79 -1.20
N LEU A 135 3.74 -11.65 -0.12
CA LEU A 135 4.09 -12.24 1.17
C LEU A 135 3.91 -13.76 1.18
N HIS A 136 2.83 -14.29 0.59
CA HIS A 136 2.65 -15.74 0.42
C HIS A 136 3.70 -16.35 -0.50
N SER A 137 4.04 -15.67 -1.61
CA SER A 137 5.11 -16.13 -2.50
C SER A 137 6.44 -16.19 -1.78
N ARG A 138 6.74 -15.19 -0.94
CA ARG A 138 7.96 -15.15 -0.15
C ARG A 138 8.01 -16.21 0.95
N ALA A 139 6.87 -16.52 1.55
CA ALA A 139 6.73 -17.57 2.56
C ALA A 139 6.57 -18.98 1.96
N GLU A 140 6.57 -19.10 0.63
CA GLU A 140 6.31 -20.34 -0.12
C GLU A 140 4.97 -21.01 0.25
N ASP A 141 3.98 -20.20 0.66
CA ASP A 141 2.62 -20.65 0.98
C ASP A 141 1.78 -20.72 -0.30
N TRP A 142 2.13 -21.66 -1.17
CA TRP A 142 1.56 -21.79 -2.52
C TRP A 142 0.03 -21.99 -2.52
N PRO A 143 -0.58 -22.81 -1.63
CA PRO A 143 -2.03 -22.94 -1.60
C PRO A 143 -2.75 -21.62 -1.30
N LYS A 144 -2.21 -20.79 -0.39
CA LYS A 144 -2.80 -19.47 -0.13
C LYS A 144 -2.52 -18.49 -1.25
N LEU A 145 -1.34 -18.55 -1.89
CA LEU A 145 -1.05 -17.74 -3.06
C LEU A 145 -2.04 -18.04 -4.21
N ASP A 146 -2.29 -19.32 -4.50
CA ASP A 146 -3.28 -19.75 -5.49
C ASP A 146 -4.67 -19.16 -5.18
N ALA A 147 -5.13 -19.29 -3.93
CA ALA A 147 -6.42 -18.75 -3.50
C ALA A 147 -6.51 -17.22 -3.70
N ARG A 148 -5.45 -16.46 -3.35
CA ARG A 148 -5.42 -15.00 -3.51
C ARG A 148 -5.35 -14.57 -4.97
N MET A 149 -4.66 -15.33 -5.83
CA MET A 149 -4.67 -15.07 -7.26
C MET A 149 -6.05 -15.29 -7.88
N ARG A 150 -6.77 -16.35 -7.50
CA ARG A 150 -8.16 -16.57 -7.92
C ARG A 150 -9.06 -15.44 -7.43
N GLU A 151 -8.84 -14.98 -6.20
CA GLU A 151 -9.59 -13.86 -5.65
C GLU A 151 -9.37 -12.56 -6.44
N ILE A 152 -8.14 -12.25 -6.86
CA ILE A 152 -7.88 -11.09 -7.72
C ILE A 152 -8.65 -11.21 -9.04
N ILE A 153 -8.66 -12.39 -9.67
CA ILE A 153 -9.38 -12.61 -10.93
C ILE A 153 -10.89 -12.46 -10.73
N ASP A 154 -11.42 -12.95 -9.61
CA ASP A 154 -12.84 -12.77 -9.27
C ASP A 154 -13.18 -11.29 -9.00
N ASP A 155 -12.28 -10.57 -8.33
CA ASP A 155 -12.42 -9.15 -8.04
C ASP A 155 -12.52 -8.28 -9.30
N LEU A 156 -11.87 -8.70 -10.39
CA LEU A 156 -11.95 -8.00 -11.69
C LEU A 156 -13.38 -7.90 -12.24
N LYS A 157 -14.31 -8.75 -11.78
CA LYS A 157 -15.74 -8.64 -12.14
C LYS A 157 -16.41 -7.40 -11.51
N ASN A 158 -15.76 -6.77 -10.54
CA ASN A 158 -16.27 -5.60 -9.84
C ASN A 158 -15.51 -4.35 -10.28
N LYS A 159 -16.28 -3.30 -10.58
CA LYS A 159 -15.73 -1.94 -10.71
C LYS A 159 -15.63 -1.33 -9.32
N ARG A 160 -14.41 -1.01 -8.88
CA ARG A 160 -14.11 -0.40 -7.58
C ARG A 160 -14.15 1.12 -7.68
N GLU A 161 -14.56 1.81 -6.62
CA GLU A 161 -14.52 3.28 -6.53
C GLU A 161 -13.08 3.81 -6.65
N ILE A 162 -12.16 3.20 -5.89
CA ILE A 162 -10.73 3.58 -5.89
C ILE A 162 -9.90 2.30 -5.78
N ASP A 163 -8.97 2.08 -6.71
CA ASP A 163 -7.98 1.01 -6.59
C ASP A 163 -6.74 1.32 -7.44
N ILE A 164 -5.76 0.43 -7.41
CA ILE A 164 -4.60 0.49 -8.30
C ILE A 164 -5.05 0.36 -9.77
N PRO A 165 -4.58 1.23 -10.67
CA PRO A 165 -5.08 1.28 -12.05
C PRO A 165 -4.48 0.21 -12.97
N PHE A 166 -3.66 -0.71 -12.44
CA PHE A 166 -2.98 -1.73 -13.21
C PHE A 166 -2.85 -3.04 -12.45
N LEU A 167 -2.75 -4.14 -13.20
CA LEU A 167 -2.43 -5.45 -12.64
C LEU A 167 -0.92 -5.63 -12.48
N GLU A 168 -0.52 -6.24 -11.37
CA GLU A 168 0.87 -6.56 -11.03
C GLU A 168 1.11 -8.07 -11.09
N ASP A 169 2.33 -8.50 -11.39
CA ASP A 169 2.72 -9.91 -11.49
C ASP A 169 4.14 -10.19 -10.98
N ASP A 170 4.74 -9.25 -10.24
CA ASP A 170 6.14 -9.33 -9.81
C ASP A 170 6.41 -10.49 -8.85
N TRP A 171 5.43 -10.92 -8.05
CA TRP A 171 5.54 -12.11 -7.21
C TRP A 171 5.66 -13.41 -8.01
N LEU A 172 5.24 -13.43 -9.28
CA LEU A 172 5.34 -14.61 -10.14
C LEU A 172 6.74 -14.81 -10.74
N ARG A 173 7.69 -13.89 -10.52
CA ARG A 173 9.02 -13.92 -11.15
C ARG A 173 9.93 -15.04 -10.64
N PHE A 174 9.69 -15.52 -9.41
CA PHE A 174 10.53 -16.51 -8.74
C PHE A 174 9.84 -17.87 -8.56
N LEU A 175 8.73 -18.11 -9.28
CA LEU A 175 8.02 -19.38 -9.21
C LEU A 175 8.82 -20.50 -9.86
N MET A 176 9.00 -21.58 -9.10
CA MET A 176 9.50 -22.84 -9.64
C MET A 176 8.36 -23.60 -10.34
N PRO A 177 8.63 -24.31 -11.45
CA PRO A 177 7.63 -25.15 -12.09
C PRO A 177 6.95 -26.13 -11.12
N GLY A 178 5.62 -26.26 -11.19
CA GLY A 178 4.84 -27.17 -10.35
C GLY A 178 4.49 -26.67 -8.94
N THR A 179 4.82 -25.42 -8.60
CA THR A 179 4.45 -24.82 -7.30
C THR A 179 3.01 -24.29 -7.26
N LEU A 180 2.50 -23.79 -8.39
CA LEU A 180 1.13 -23.30 -8.57
C LEU A 180 0.45 -24.00 -9.75
N ASP A 181 -0.87 -23.87 -9.82
CA ASP A 181 -1.65 -24.28 -10.99
C ASP A 181 -1.20 -23.50 -12.25
N ASP A 182 -0.57 -24.20 -13.20
CA ASP A 182 -0.05 -23.62 -14.44
C ASP A 182 -1.14 -22.92 -15.26
N ALA A 183 -2.39 -23.41 -15.21
CA ALA A 183 -3.51 -22.79 -15.92
C ALA A 183 -3.88 -21.44 -15.27
N LEU A 184 -3.86 -21.37 -13.94
CA LEU A 184 -4.09 -20.13 -13.20
C LEU A 184 -2.98 -19.11 -13.49
N VAL A 185 -1.71 -19.52 -13.42
CA VAL A 185 -0.56 -18.64 -13.71
C VAL A 185 -0.63 -18.10 -15.14
N THR A 186 -0.93 -18.98 -16.11
CA THR A 186 -1.09 -18.59 -17.51
C THR A 186 -2.23 -17.59 -17.70
N ARG A 187 -3.39 -17.86 -17.09
CA ARG A 187 -4.54 -16.95 -17.14
C ARG A 187 -4.18 -15.58 -16.57
N TYR A 188 -3.59 -15.55 -15.38
CA TYR A 188 -3.25 -14.30 -14.72
C TYR A 188 -2.24 -13.46 -15.52
N ARG A 189 -1.19 -14.09 -16.07
CA ARG A 189 -0.22 -13.40 -16.93
C ARG A 189 -0.85 -12.83 -18.21
N SER A 190 -1.81 -13.54 -18.80
CA SER A 190 -2.56 -13.03 -19.95
C SER A 190 -3.39 -11.79 -19.60
N LEU A 191 -4.06 -11.77 -18.45
CA LEU A 191 -4.79 -10.59 -17.95
C LEU A 191 -3.85 -9.40 -17.72
N VAL A 192 -2.67 -9.61 -17.14
CA VAL A 192 -1.66 -8.57 -16.94
C VAL A 192 -1.16 -8.01 -18.28
N ALA A 193 -0.97 -8.88 -19.28
CA ALA A 193 -0.59 -8.46 -20.62
C ALA A 193 -1.69 -7.64 -21.30
N ALA A 194 -2.96 -8.05 -21.16
CA ALA A 194 -4.13 -7.33 -21.67
C ALA A 194 -4.25 -5.95 -21.00
N ASP A 195 -4.10 -5.86 -19.67
CA ASP A 195 -4.14 -4.57 -18.96
C ASP A 195 -3.00 -3.65 -19.41
N ARG A 196 -1.79 -4.20 -19.59
CA ARG A 196 -0.67 -3.44 -20.13
C ARG A 196 -0.94 -2.93 -21.54
N ALA A 197 -1.63 -3.71 -22.38
CA ALA A 197 -2.02 -3.29 -23.73
C ALA A 197 -3.09 -2.19 -23.69
N ARG A 198 -4.14 -2.37 -22.88
CA ARG A 198 -5.22 -1.39 -22.64
C ARG A 198 -4.65 -0.02 -22.25
N ARG A 199 -3.74 0.01 -21.29
CA ARG A 199 -3.16 1.27 -20.75
C ARG A 199 -2.27 2.04 -21.72
N ARG A 200 -1.71 1.40 -22.76
CA ARG A 200 -0.87 2.10 -23.75
C ARG A 200 -1.63 3.16 -24.56
N GLY A 201 -2.95 3.05 -24.64
CA GLY A 201 -3.82 4.00 -25.34
C GLY A 201 -4.46 5.06 -24.43
N LEU A 202 -4.21 5.04 -23.12
CA LEU A 202 -4.86 5.93 -22.15
C LEU A 202 -3.91 7.04 -21.69
N SER A 203 -4.46 8.22 -21.43
CA SER A 203 -3.75 9.27 -20.70
C SER A 203 -3.68 8.93 -19.20
N GLU A 204 -2.80 9.58 -18.44
CA GLU A 204 -2.70 9.37 -17.00
C GLU A 204 -4.01 9.69 -16.26
N ASP A 205 -4.75 10.70 -16.74
CA ASP A 205 -6.04 11.13 -16.19
C ASP A 205 -7.17 10.12 -16.48
N ASP A 206 -7.01 9.27 -17.50
CA ASP A 206 -7.99 8.25 -17.90
C ASP A 206 -7.71 6.88 -17.26
N LEU A 207 -6.60 6.75 -16.52
CA LEU A 207 -6.24 5.48 -15.87
C LEU A 207 -7.23 5.16 -14.75
N SER A 208 -7.89 4.02 -14.90
CA SER A 208 -8.82 3.47 -13.92
C SER A 208 -8.55 1.97 -13.70
N PRO A 209 -8.95 1.42 -12.53
CA PRO A 209 -8.86 -0.01 -12.27
C PRO A 209 -9.60 -0.79 -13.35
N ALA A 210 -8.89 -1.72 -14.00
CA ALA A 210 -9.47 -2.54 -15.05
C ALA A 210 -10.59 -3.45 -14.51
N THR A 211 -11.52 -3.82 -15.38
CA THR A 211 -12.53 -4.85 -15.15
C THR A 211 -12.28 -6.05 -16.06
N LEU A 212 -12.85 -7.20 -15.73
CA LEU A 212 -12.64 -8.43 -16.50
C LEU A 212 -13.09 -8.26 -17.96
N ASP A 213 -14.23 -7.62 -18.15
CA ASP A 213 -14.87 -7.35 -19.45
C ASP A 213 -13.98 -6.50 -20.36
N GLU A 214 -13.14 -5.62 -19.80
CA GLU A 214 -12.19 -4.80 -20.54
C GLU A 214 -10.93 -5.56 -20.94
N LEU A 215 -10.61 -6.64 -20.22
CA LEU A 215 -9.41 -7.45 -20.43
C LEU A 215 -9.68 -8.73 -21.25
N GLU A 216 -10.91 -9.22 -21.20
CA GLU A 216 -11.45 -10.38 -21.92
C GLU A 216 -12.76 -9.98 -22.66
N PRO A 217 -12.70 -9.10 -23.68
CA PRO A 217 -13.87 -8.63 -24.41
C PRO A 217 -14.54 -9.69 -25.30
#